data_AF-A0A940QVA0-F1
#
_entry.id   AF-A0A940QVA0-F1
#
_cell.length_a   1.000
_cell.length_b   1.000
_cell.length_c   1.000
_cell.angle_alpha   90.00
_cell.angle_beta   90.00
_cell.angle_gamma   90.00
#
_symmetry.space_group_name_H-M   'P 1'
#
loop_
_entity.id
_entity.type
_entity.pdbx_description
1 polymer ?
#
loop_
_entity_poly.entity_id
_entity_poly.type
_entity_poly.pdbx_seq_one_letter_code
_entity_poly.pdbx_strand_id
1 'polypeptide(L)'
;MNTKSTNEIWVNENFFEDLARSHCKNQITEAEKKLNEYALILSKELASVSSSWIKLEGRDIYYVHKHRILIPDINAFRCSIVNESGFRNVFEGFEGRIISEDEAYDLFFAGKASNPFFADSVWFTNGGDNRCVVRYRTKSENTFECINSQGNRSCCYKSLYNHCKNCSWGYGVKIPVFELQHRTMLENLVYYDLIPEELAESAKTLLKILTKLFESEYIEVKKGVFTFTEKFLNDVLDDRINEIFGIKFELTSLSETLKSDAENSVVALDETFREEFESSVLCADRKRAEIEEYDKKRLSDPNQGMWELWETEARGRNKIKIATDHTFVGRNPLADVKEDGIVGIDFGTRSTIVVYQDGTDTIMPMRIGIGDMSAQIRPEQYENPTVIELRNMESFLKSYESAEGRPDTEWNDVTVSHTACRNMTSDTVSDNFYSYF
;
A
#
# COMPACT_ATOMS: atom_id res chain seq x y z
N MET A 1 -43.90 -25.69 -0.32
CA MET A 1 -42.61 -26.26 0.09
C MET A 1 -41.95 -25.27 1.04
N ASN A 2 -41.37 -25.77 2.13
CA ASN A 2 -40.84 -24.94 3.22
C ASN A 2 -39.43 -24.42 2.92
N THR A 3 -38.61 -25.26 2.32
CA THR A 3 -37.21 -25.02 1.97
C THR A 3 -36.90 -25.66 0.62
N LYS A 4 -35.81 -25.24 -0.02
CA LYS A 4 -35.35 -25.72 -1.32
C LYS A 4 -33.84 -25.67 -1.37
N SER A 5 -33.22 -26.67 -1.98
CA SER A 5 -31.82 -26.56 -2.37
C SER A 5 -31.70 -25.67 -3.61
N THR A 6 -30.71 -24.79 -3.63
CA THR A 6 -30.40 -23.94 -4.77
C THR A 6 -28.90 -23.82 -4.94
N ASN A 7 -28.43 -23.95 -6.17
CA ASN A 7 -27.09 -23.53 -6.56
C ASN A 7 -27.12 -22.22 -7.35
N GLU A 8 -28.29 -21.60 -7.46
CA GLU A 8 -28.45 -20.29 -8.07
C GLU A 8 -28.48 -19.23 -6.97
N ILE A 9 -27.62 -18.23 -7.10
CA ILE A 9 -27.51 -17.09 -6.17
C ILE A 9 -27.61 -15.77 -6.93
N TRP A 10 -28.03 -14.73 -6.21
CA TRP A 10 -28.11 -13.37 -6.74
C TRP A 10 -26.93 -12.57 -6.21
N VAL A 11 -26.14 -12.01 -7.12
CA VAL A 11 -24.96 -11.19 -6.84
C VAL A 11 -25.16 -9.78 -7.35
N ASN A 12 -24.49 -8.79 -6.77
CA ASN A 12 -24.59 -7.40 -7.21
C ASN A 12 -24.00 -7.20 -8.62
N GLU A 13 -24.38 -6.15 -9.34
CA GLU A 13 -23.83 -5.84 -10.68
C GLU A 13 -22.30 -5.71 -10.70
N ASN A 14 -21.71 -5.12 -9.65
CA ASN A 14 -20.26 -4.94 -9.53
C ASN A 14 -19.50 -6.21 -9.12
N PHE A 15 -20.21 -7.33 -8.91
CA PHE A 15 -19.64 -8.58 -8.42
C PHE A 15 -18.39 -9.04 -9.18
N PHE A 16 -18.50 -9.11 -10.51
CA PHE A 16 -17.42 -9.60 -11.35
C PHE A 16 -16.23 -8.64 -11.36
N GLU A 17 -16.50 -7.35 -11.20
CA GLU A 17 -15.48 -6.33 -11.05
C GLU A 17 -14.77 -6.49 -9.69
N ASP A 18 -15.52 -6.66 -8.60
CA ASP A 18 -14.95 -6.88 -7.26
C ASP A 18 -14.11 -8.16 -7.21
N LEU A 19 -14.57 -9.23 -7.84
CA LEU A 19 -13.83 -10.49 -7.97
C LEU A 19 -12.54 -10.31 -8.78
N ALA A 20 -12.62 -9.60 -9.92
CA ALA A 20 -11.44 -9.25 -10.72
C ALA A 20 -10.46 -8.37 -9.92
N ARG A 21 -10.96 -7.38 -9.16
CA ARG A 21 -10.14 -6.51 -8.29
C ARG A 21 -9.42 -7.33 -7.22
N SER A 22 -10.09 -8.29 -6.60
CA SER A 22 -9.48 -9.22 -5.63
C SER A 22 -8.38 -10.06 -6.27
N HIS A 23 -8.63 -10.61 -7.46
CA HIS A 23 -7.63 -11.35 -8.23
C HIS A 23 -6.40 -10.48 -8.55
N CYS A 24 -6.60 -9.25 -9.03
CA CYS A 24 -5.50 -8.32 -9.32
C CYS A 24 -4.70 -7.97 -8.06
N LYS A 25 -5.33 -7.80 -6.89
CA LYS A 25 -4.61 -7.58 -5.62
C LYS A 25 -3.70 -8.75 -5.25
N ASN A 26 -4.15 -9.99 -5.48
CA ASN A 26 -3.31 -11.17 -5.27
C ASN A 26 -2.14 -11.20 -6.25
N GLN A 27 -2.36 -10.85 -7.52
CA GLN A 27 -1.30 -10.74 -8.52
C GLN A 27 -0.29 -9.64 -8.18
N ILE A 28 -0.73 -8.48 -7.68
CA ILE A 28 0.15 -7.38 -7.24
C ILE A 28 1.05 -7.86 -6.10
N THR A 29 0.48 -8.60 -5.14
CA THR A 29 1.23 -9.20 -4.04
C THR A 29 2.32 -10.15 -4.56
N GLU A 30 2.00 -10.95 -5.58
CA GLU A 30 2.98 -11.83 -6.21
C GLU A 30 4.06 -11.07 -6.99
N ALA A 31 3.68 -9.98 -7.68
CA ALA A 31 4.62 -9.10 -8.35
C ALA A 31 5.58 -8.42 -7.38
N GLU A 32 5.11 -8.05 -6.17
CA GLU A 32 5.96 -7.44 -5.15
C GLU A 32 6.97 -8.43 -4.57
N LYS A 33 6.61 -9.71 -4.47
CA LYS A 33 7.59 -10.77 -4.12
C LYS A 33 8.68 -10.86 -5.20
N LYS A 34 8.30 -10.95 -6.47
CA LYS A 34 9.26 -10.98 -7.59
C LYS A 34 10.16 -9.74 -7.63
N LEU A 35 9.60 -8.55 -7.38
CA LEU A 35 10.36 -7.31 -7.27
C LEU A 35 11.48 -7.43 -6.24
N ASN A 36 11.18 -7.97 -5.06
CA ASN A 36 12.17 -8.13 -3.99
C ASN A 36 13.15 -9.29 -4.26
N GLU A 37 12.73 -10.35 -4.95
CA GLU A 37 13.65 -11.39 -5.44
C GLU A 37 14.69 -10.81 -6.40
N TYR A 38 14.25 -9.95 -7.33
CA TYR A 38 15.13 -9.23 -8.24
C TYR A 38 16.08 -8.27 -7.52
N ALA A 39 15.57 -7.50 -6.56
CA ALA A 39 16.40 -6.63 -5.72
C ALA A 39 17.46 -7.44 -4.94
N LEU A 40 17.12 -8.64 -4.48
CA LEU A 40 18.05 -9.53 -3.78
C LEU A 40 19.13 -10.09 -4.74
N ILE A 41 18.76 -10.48 -5.95
CA ILE A 41 19.71 -10.92 -6.98
C ILE A 41 20.70 -9.80 -7.29
N LEU A 42 20.20 -8.58 -7.53
CA LEU A 42 21.04 -7.40 -7.76
C LEU A 42 21.97 -7.13 -6.57
N SER A 43 21.45 -7.20 -5.35
CA SER A 43 22.26 -6.96 -4.15
C SER A 43 23.40 -7.97 -4.02
N LYS A 44 23.19 -9.23 -4.41
CA LYS A 44 24.23 -10.27 -4.42
C LYS A 44 25.29 -10.01 -5.49
N GLU A 45 24.88 -9.61 -6.69
CA GLU A 45 25.83 -9.23 -7.75
C GLU A 45 26.62 -7.96 -7.40
N LEU A 46 25.97 -6.95 -6.81
CA LEU A 46 26.66 -5.74 -6.33
C LEU A 46 27.71 -6.07 -5.27
N ALA A 47 27.46 -7.08 -4.43
CA ALA A 47 28.45 -7.54 -3.46
C ALA A 47 29.67 -8.22 -4.12
N SER A 48 29.53 -8.84 -5.30
CA SER A 48 30.65 -9.48 -6.01
C SER A 48 31.51 -8.47 -6.78
N VAL A 49 30.94 -7.35 -7.24
CA VAL A 49 31.66 -6.24 -7.89
C VAL A 49 32.06 -5.11 -6.93
N SER A 50 31.85 -5.29 -5.62
CA SER A 50 32.13 -4.28 -4.59
C SER A 50 33.63 -4.11 -4.33
N SER A 51 34.37 -3.61 -5.32
CA SER A 51 35.63 -2.93 -5.08
C SER A 51 35.36 -1.66 -4.25
N SER A 52 36.40 -1.07 -3.64
CA SER A 52 36.24 0.19 -2.90
C SER A 52 35.83 1.37 -3.80
N TRP A 53 36.04 1.23 -5.12
CA TRP A 53 35.85 2.25 -6.15
C TRP A 53 35.15 1.66 -7.36
N ILE A 54 33.87 1.98 -7.53
CA ILE A 54 33.07 1.46 -8.62
C ILE A 54 32.98 2.53 -9.71
N LYS A 55 33.53 2.27 -10.89
CA LYS A 55 33.37 3.17 -12.05
C LYS A 55 31.93 3.08 -12.55
N LEU A 56 31.33 4.23 -12.87
CA LEU A 56 29.96 4.30 -13.36
C LEU A 56 29.94 4.44 -14.88
N GLU A 57 29.13 3.61 -15.52
CA GLU A 57 29.01 3.51 -16.97
C GLU A 57 28.52 4.84 -17.57
N GLY A 58 29.24 5.32 -18.59
CA GLY A 58 28.89 6.54 -19.31
C GLY A 58 29.03 7.84 -18.50
N ARG A 59 29.64 7.80 -17.31
CA ARG A 59 29.84 8.98 -16.46
C ARG A 59 31.28 9.11 -15.97
N ASP A 60 31.77 10.34 -15.87
CA ASP A 60 33.11 10.65 -15.33
C ASP A 60 33.12 10.73 -13.81
N ILE A 61 32.54 9.72 -13.15
CA ILE A 61 32.44 9.61 -11.68
C ILE A 61 32.65 8.16 -11.22
N TYR A 62 33.07 8.03 -9.96
CA TYR A 62 33.15 6.78 -9.23
C TYR A 62 32.18 6.81 -8.03
N TYR A 63 31.62 5.65 -7.72
CA TYR A 63 30.90 5.39 -6.48
C TYR A 63 31.87 4.77 -5.47
N VAL A 64 32.02 5.41 -4.30
CA VAL A 64 32.90 4.93 -3.22
C VAL A 64 32.04 4.34 -2.11
N HIS A 65 31.96 3.01 -2.05
CA HIS A 65 31.00 2.31 -1.20
C HIS A 65 31.15 2.56 0.29
N LYS A 66 32.39 2.52 0.79
CA LYS A 66 32.70 2.67 2.22
C LYS A 66 32.22 4.00 2.80
N HIS A 67 32.30 5.09 2.03
CA HIS A 67 31.88 6.42 2.44
C HIS A 67 30.50 6.82 1.92
N ARG A 68 29.90 6.03 1.01
CA ARG A 68 28.65 6.36 0.30
C ARG A 68 28.72 7.75 -0.34
N ILE A 69 29.78 7.97 -1.12
CA ILE A 69 29.98 9.21 -1.84
C ILE A 69 30.19 8.95 -3.33
N LEU A 70 29.80 9.92 -4.15
CA LEU A 70 30.28 10.05 -5.53
C LEU A 70 31.50 10.98 -5.54
N ILE A 71 32.46 10.64 -6.38
CA ILE A 71 33.69 11.40 -6.58
C ILE A 71 33.95 11.46 -8.08
N PRO A 72 34.32 12.62 -8.66
CA PRO A 72 34.62 12.69 -10.07
C PRO A 72 35.86 11.86 -10.39
N ASP A 73 35.93 11.39 -11.63
CA ASP A 73 37.18 10.92 -12.22
C ASP A 73 38.16 12.08 -12.24
N ILE A 74 39.12 12.10 -11.31
CA ILE A 74 40.03 13.24 -11.13
C ILE A 74 41.02 13.40 -12.29
N ASN A 75 41.15 12.40 -13.18
CA ASN A 75 41.94 12.57 -14.40
C ASN A 75 41.19 13.40 -15.45
N ALA A 76 39.86 13.26 -15.53
CA ALA A 76 38.99 14.05 -16.38
C ALA A 76 38.61 15.40 -15.73
N PHE A 77 38.35 15.40 -14.43
CA PHE A 77 37.90 16.57 -13.70
C PHE A 77 39.02 17.59 -13.46
N ARG A 78 38.85 18.78 -14.02
CA ARG A 78 39.70 19.94 -13.74
C ARG A 78 38.96 20.88 -12.82
N CYS A 79 39.40 20.94 -11.56
CA CYS A 79 39.03 22.04 -10.68
C CYS A 79 39.46 23.35 -11.36
N SER A 80 38.53 24.27 -11.64
CA SER A 80 38.81 25.50 -12.38
C SER A 80 39.85 26.35 -11.66
N ILE A 81 41.08 26.33 -12.18
CA ILE A 81 42.27 26.98 -11.60
C ILE A 81 42.29 28.51 -11.84
N VAL A 82 41.35 29.09 -12.60
CA VAL A 82 41.66 30.34 -13.29
C VAL A 82 41.56 31.60 -12.43
N ASN A 83 40.75 31.70 -11.37
CA ASN A 83 40.68 32.91 -10.54
C ASN A 83 40.34 32.64 -9.06
N GLU A 84 40.89 33.48 -8.18
CA GLU A 84 41.05 33.38 -6.72
C GLU A 84 39.78 33.26 -5.85
N SER A 85 38.60 33.00 -6.40
CA SER A 85 37.33 33.23 -5.68
C SER A 85 36.37 32.05 -5.50
N GLY A 86 36.71 30.80 -5.85
CA GLY A 86 35.79 29.70 -5.52
C GLY A 86 36.28 28.28 -5.81
N PHE A 87 36.06 27.39 -4.84
CA PHE A 87 36.03 25.94 -5.10
C PHE A 87 34.75 25.63 -5.86
N ARG A 88 34.86 25.17 -7.11
CA ARG A 88 33.70 24.66 -7.86
C ARG A 88 33.42 23.25 -7.37
N ASN A 89 32.37 23.12 -6.58
CA ASN A 89 31.93 21.87 -5.96
C ASN A 89 31.00 21.04 -6.86
N VAL A 90 30.69 21.51 -8.07
CA VAL A 90 29.77 20.84 -9.00
C VAL A 90 30.51 19.94 -10.00
N PHE A 91 30.05 18.70 -10.17
CA PHE A 91 30.55 17.71 -11.13
C PHE A 91 29.42 16.76 -11.56
N GLU A 92 29.31 16.43 -12.85
CA GLU A 92 28.24 15.52 -13.38
C GLU A 92 26.81 15.87 -12.91
N GLY A 93 26.50 17.17 -12.74
CA GLY A 93 25.20 17.64 -12.22
C GLY A 93 25.02 17.56 -10.70
N PHE A 94 25.99 17.00 -9.97
CA PHE A 94 25.98 16.92 -8.51
C PHE A 94 26.69 18.13 -7.89
N GLU A 95 26.04 18.77 -6.91
CA GLU A 95 26.66 19.82 -6.09
C GLU A 95 27.21 19.20 -4.79
N GLY A 96 28.53 19.01 -4.73
CA GLY A 96 29.20 18.34 -3.63
C GLY A 96 29.72 19.25 -2.52
N ARG A 97 30.46 18.65 -1.60
CA ARG A 97 31.37 19.33 -0.67
C ARG A 97 32.81 18.98 -0.99
N ILE A 98 33.76 19.71 -0.43
CA ILE A 98 35.15 19.25 -0.47
C ILE A 98 35.29 17.97 0.37
N ILE A 99 36.15 17.06 -0.09
CA ILE A 99 36.52 15.85 0.64
C ILE A 99 36.96 16.17 2.08
N SER A 100 36.51 15.36 3.04
CA SER A 100 36.85 15.50 4.45
C SER A 100 38.26 15.00 4.74
N GLU A 101 38.79 15.32 5.93
CA GLU A 101 40.08 14.79 6.40
C GLU A 101 40.08 13.26 6.43
N ASP A 102 39.02 12.66 6.98
CA ASP A 102 38.89 11.21 7.14
C ASP A 102 38.77 10.50 5.79
N GLU A 103 37.98 11.07 4.86
CA GLU A 103 37.85 10.54 3.50
C GLU A 103 39.16 10.67 2.73
N ALA A 104 39.86 11.82 2.82
CA ALA A 104 41.13 12.03 2.15
C ALA A 104 42.20 11.06 2.68
N TYR A 105 42.25 10.84 4.00
CA TYR A 105 43.13 9.87 4.63
C TYR A 105 42.83 8.45 4.18
N ASP A 106 41.56 8.05 4.22
CA ASP A 106 41.17 6.69 3.87
C ASP A 106 41.37 6.41 2.38
N LEU A 107 41.01 7.33 1.49
CA LEU A 107 41.01 7.11 0.05
C LEU A 107 42.38 7.31 -0.61
N PHE A 108 43.20 8.23 -0.12
CA PHE A 108 44.46 8.61 -0.78
C PHE A 108 45.72 8.24 0.00
N PHE A 109 45.58 7.68 1.21
CA PHE A 109 46.70 7.12 1.97
C PHE A 109 46.46 5.66 2.38
N ALA A 110 45.48 5.40 3.25
CA ALA A 110 45.27 4.04 3.79
C ALA A 110 44.81 3.05 2.71
N GLY A 111 43.92 3.48 1.82
CA GLY A 111 43.35 2.71 0.71
C GLY A 111 44.03 2.95 -0.64
N LYS A 112 45.25 3.50 -0.67
CA LYS A 112 45.92 3.86 -1.94
C LYS A 112 46.12 2.67 -2.90
N ALA A 113 46.21 1.45 -2.38
CA ALA A 113 46.39 0.24 -3.19
C ALA A 113 45.14 -0.11 -4.03
N SER A 114 43.95 0.33 -3.61
CA SER A 114 42.69 0.14 -4.34
C SER A 114 42.20 1.41 -5.04
N ASN A 115 42.95 2.51 -4.96
CA ASN A 115 42.59 3.78 -5.55
C ASN A 115 43.00 3.81 -7.04
N PRO A 116 42.06 4.02 -7.98
CA PRO A 116 42.31 3.93 -9.42
C PRO A 116 43.22 5.03 -9.97
N PHE A 117 43.54 6.06 -9.18
CA PHE A 117 44.31 7.22 -9.62
C PHE A 117 45.82 7.14 -9.32
N PHE A 118 46.30 6.04 -8.73
CA PHE A 118 47.72 5.82 -8.45
C PHE A 118 48.38 5.00 -9.57
N ALA A 119 49.36 5.60 -10.27
CA ALA A 119 50.08 4.93 -11.35
C ALA A 119 51.27 4.08 -10.85
N ASP A 120 51.96 4.51 -9.78
CA ASP A 120 53.20 3.88 -9.28
C ASP A 120 53.23 3.74 -7.75
N SER A 121 52.08 3.81 -7.08
CA SER A 121 51.91 3.75 -5.61
C SER A 121 52.54 4.89 -4.79
N VAL A 122 53.28 5.81 -5.45
CA VAL A 122 53.99 6.91 -4.78
C VAL A 122 53.24 8.23 -4.97
N TRP A 123 52.68 8.50 -6.15
CA TRP A 123 51.89 9.71 -6.38
C TRP A 123 50.64 9.39 -7.19
N PHE A 124 49.55 10.10 -6.92
CA PHE A 124 48.39 10.07 -7.80
C PHE A 124 48.49 11.19 -8.84
N THR A 125 47.89 10.96 -10.00
CA THR A 125 47.92 11.90 -11.13
C THR A 125 46.67 12.77 -11.15
N ASN A 126 46.82 14.01 -11.59
CA ASN A 126 45.69 14.84 -12.01
C ASN A 126 46.11 15.61 -13.26
N GLY A 127 45.53 15.27 -14.40
CA GLY A 127 45.68 16.06 -15.62
C GLY A 127 47.07 16.19 -16.19
N GLY A 128 47.90 15.16 -16.03
CA GLY A 128 49.28 15.14 -16.46
C GLY A 128 50.28 15.58 -15.38
N ASP A 129 49.81 16.06 -14.22
CA ASP A 129 50.67 16.29 -13.06
C ASP A 129 50.90 15.00 -12.27
N ASN A 130 52.16 14.56 -12.16
CA ASN A 130 52.54 13.28 -11.54
C ASN A 130 52.94 13.38 -10.06
N ARG A 131 52.64 14.51 -9.39
CA ARG A 131 52.98 14.75 -7.97
C ARG A 131 51.85 15.53 -7.29
N CYS A 132 50.71 14.87 -7.06
CA CYS A 132 49.55 15.50 -6.45
C CYS A 132 49.39 15.14 -4.97
N VAL A 133 48.82 16.06 -4.19
CA VAL A 133 48.38 15.87 -2.80
C VAL A 133 46.92 16.28 -2.66
N VAL A 134 46.17 15.62 -1.78
CA VAL A 134 44.74 15.94 -1.60
C VAL A 134 44.59 17.06 -0.60
N ARG A 135 43.82 18.09 -0.99
CA ARG A 135 43.39 19.16 -0.10
C ARG A 135 42.03 18.85 0.50
N TYR A 136 41.97 18.87 1.81
CA TYR A 136 40.74 18.72 2.59
C TYR A 136 40.53 19.95 3.47
N ARG A 137 39.28 20.19 3.86
CA ARG A 137 38.91 21.29 4.76
C ARG A 137 39.05 20.85 6.20
N THR A 138 39.67 21.66 7.04
CA THR A 138 39.74 21.37 8.49
C THR A 138 38.48 21.86 9.20
N LYS A 139 38.31 21.48 10.48
CA LYS A 139 37.22 21.95 11.34
C LYS A 139 37.24 23.46 11.62
N SER A 140 38.37 24.13 11.40
CA SER A 140 38.44 25.59 11.50
C SER A 140 38.00 26.24 10.19
N GLU A 141 36.98 27.09 10.24
CA GLU A 141 36.41 27.71 9.05
C GLU A 141 37.50 28.40 8.22
N ASN A 142 37.54 28.05 6.93
CA ASN A 142 38.43 28.59 5.89
C ASN A 142 39.91 28.19 5.95
N THR A 143 40.30 27.16 6.69
CA THR A 143 41.64 26.58 6.56
C THR A 143 41.60 25.23 5.83
N PHE A 144 42.58 25.03 4.95
CA PHE A 144 42.77 23.80 4.18
C PHE A 144 44.11 23.19 4.54
N GLU A 145 44.13 21.87 4.72
CA GLU A 145 45.34 21.09 4.90
C GLU A 145 45.54 20.14 3.72
N CYS A 146 46.75 19.61 3.58
CA CYS A 146 47.10 18.63 2.56
C CYS A 146 47.50 17.31 3.19
N ILE A 147 47.11 16.21 2.55
CA ILE A 147 47.65 14.88 2.83
C ILE A 147 48.30 14.31 1.57
N ASN A 148 49.48 13.72 1.74
CA ASN A 148 50.17 13.00 0.66
C ASN A 148 49.93 11.48 0.76
N SER A 149 50.41 10.74 -0.23
CA SER A 149 50.36 9.27 -0.34
C SER A 149 51.16 8.50 0.73
N GLN A 150 51.89 9.21 1.59
CA GLN A 150 52.66 8.68 2.71
C GLN A 150 51.98 8.97 4.06
N GLY A 151 50.81 9.65 4.05
CA GLY A 151 50.05 9.97 5.26
C GLY A 151 50.56 11.21 5.99
N ASN A 152 51.57 11.88 5.45
CA ASN A 152 52.08 13.12 6.03
C ASN A 152 51.05 14.23 5.81
N ARG A 153 50.74 14.96 6.89
CA ARG A 153 49.84 16.11 6.91
C ARG A 153 50.67 17.39 7.00
N SER A 154 50.31 18.40 6.21
CA SER A 154 50.96 19.71 6.29
C SER A 154 49.94 20.82 6.18
N CYS A 155 50.12 21.81 7.05
CA CYS A 155 49.40 23.07 6.99
C CYS A 155 49.86 23.85 5.76
N CYS A 156 48.99 23.95 4.77
CA CYS A 156 49.11 24.99 3.76
C CYS A 156 48.74 26.33 4.41
N TYR A 157 49.72 27.00 5.01
CA TYR A 157 49.49 28.27 5.70
C TYR A 157 48.82 29.30 4.78
N LYS A 158 47.59 29.73 5.12
CA LYS A 158 46.83 30.92 4.68
C LYS A 158 46.89 31.32 3.20
N SER A 159 47.18 30.38 2.31
CA SER A 159 47.19 30.62 0.89
C SER A 159 45.82 30.25 0.35
N LEU A 160 45.00 31.27 0.03
CA LEU A 160 43.75 31.12 -0.73
C LEU A 160 44.01 30.52 -2.12
N TYR A 161 45.27 30.36 -2.53
CA TYR A 161 45.67 29.82 -3.81
C TYR A 161 45.48 28.30 -3.88
N ASN A 162 44.80 27.85 -4.93
CA ASN A 162 44.70 26.44 -5.32
C ASN A 162 46.08 25.81 -5.63
N HIS A 163 47.12 26.62 -5.79
CA HIS A 163 48.51 26.18 -5.83
C HIS A 163 49.17 26.37 -4.47
N CYS A 164 49.52 25.28 -3.78
CA CYS A 164 50.61 25.39 -2.83
C CYS A 164 51.92 25.34 -3.60
N LYS A 165 52.40 26.48 -4.11
CA LYS A 165 53.80 26.54 -4.60
C LYS A 165 54.83 26.24 -3.49
N ASN A 166 54.39 26.27 -2.22
CA ASN A 166 55.21 25.99 -1.03
C ASN A 166 54.87 24.67 -0.32
N CYS A 167 54.05 23.78 -0.91
CA CYS A 167 53.97 22.41 -0.41
C CYS A 167 55.15 21.70 -1.02
N SER A 168 56.15 21.37 -0.21
CA SER A 168 57.33 20.61 -0.62
C SER A 168 57.00 19.23 -1.21
N TRP A 169 55.72 18.85 -1.24
CA TRP A 169 55.21 17.56 -1.69
C TRP A 169 54.49 17.59 -3.05
N GLY A 170 54.15 18.74 -3.62
CA GLY A 170 53.54 18.82 -4.97
C GLY A 170 52.23 19.63 -5.07
N TYR A 171 51.46 19.37 -6.12
CA TYR A 171 50.24 20.12 -6.47
C TYR A 171 49.05 19.73 -5.59
N GLY A 172 48.46 20.70 -4.88
CA GLY A 172 47.31 20.48 -4.01
C GLY A 172 45.98 20.48 -4.76
N VAL A 173 45.31 19.32 -4.83
CA VAL A 173 44.05 19.13 -5.55
C VAL A 173 42.88 19.21 -4.58
N LYS A 174 41.92 20.11 -4.84
CA LYS A 174 40.62 20.14 -4.16
C LYS A 174 39.66 19.22 -4.89
N ILE A 175 39.20 18.16 -4.22
CA ILE A 175 38.33 17.15 -4.81
C ILE A 175 36.91 17.33 -4.26
N PRO A 176 35.90 17.56 -5.11
CA PRO A 176 34.51 17.53 -4.68
C PRO A 176 34.03 16.09 -4.51
N VAL A 177 33.19 15.89 -3.51
CA VAL A 177 32.50 14.64 -3.24
C VAL A 177 31.03 14.93 -2.97
N PHE A 178 30.14 14.08 -3.45
CA PHE A 178 28.70 14.20 -3.25
C PHE A 178 28.23 13.09 -2.32
N GLU A 179 27.50 13.43 -1.27
CA GLU A 179 27.06 12.50 -0.24
C GLU A 179 25.72 11.86 -0.60
N LEU A 180 25.72 10.55 -0.70
CA LEU A 180 24.54 9.77 -1.06
C LEU A 180 23.66 9.54 0.16
N GLN A 181 22.36 9.74 -0.01
CA GLN A 181 21.42 9.84 1.12
C GLN A 181 20.84 8.49 1.56
N HIS A 182 20.91 7.44 0.72
CA HIS A 182 20.24 6.17 1.01
C HIS A 182 21.16 5.16 1.70
N ARG A 183 20.54 4.19 2.37
CA ARG A 183 21.25 3.29 3.28
C ARG A 183 22.05 2.25 2.51
N THR A 184 21.45 1.68 1.47
CA THR A 184 22.05 0.60 0.69
C THR A 184 22.65 1.12 -0.61
N MET A 185 23.60 0.37 -1.19
CA MET A 185 24.14 0.70 -2.50
C MET A 185 23.03 0.66 -3.55
N LEU A 186 22.22 -0.40 -3.56
CA LEU A 186 21.12 -0.57 -4.50
C LEU A 186 20.12 0.61 -4.48
N GLU A 187 19.71 1.07 -3.29
CA GLU A 187 18.85 2.27 -3.17
C GLU A 187 19.49 3.51 -3.81
N ASN A 188 20.78 3.76 -3.55
CA ASN A 188 21.48 4.89 -4.16
C ASN A 188 21.60 4.73 -5.68
N LEU A 189 21.87 3.53 -6.17
CA LEU A 189 21.97 3.29 -7.61
C LEU A 189 20.63 3.54 -8.33
N VAL A 190 19.52 3.08 -7.75
CA VAL A 190 18.16 3.31 -8.27
C VAL A 190 17.77 4.79 -8.19
N TYR A 191 18.02 5.45 -7.06
CA TYR A 191 17.59 6.83 -6.84
C TYR A 191 18.34 7.85 -7.71
N TYR A 192 19.65 7.66 -7.86
CA TYR A 192 20.52 8.61 -8.59
C TYR A 192 20.77 8.20 -10.05
N ASP A 193 20.09 7.16 -10.54
CA ASP A 193 20.28 6.56 -11.87
C ASP A 193 21.77 6.27 -12.14
N LEU A 194 22.37 5.41 -11.32
CA LEU A 194 23.79 5.09 -11.39
C LEU A 194 23.97 3.62 -11.78
N ILE A 195 24.74 3.37 -12.83
CA ILE A 195 24.97 2.03 -13.36
C ILE A 195 26.45 1.69 -13.21
N PRO A 196 26.82 0.70 -12.39
CA PRO A 196 28.20 0.21 -12.30
C PRO A 196 28.66 -0.40 -13.63
N GLU A 197 29.84 -0.01 -14.12
CA GLU A 197 30.39 -0.47 -15.40
C GLU A 197 30.69 -1.98 -15.40
N GLU A 198 31.19 -2.51 -14.28
CA GLU A 198 31.59 -3.91 -14.09
C GLU A 198 30.41 -4.88 -13.88
N LEU A 199 29.18 -4.37 -13.77
CA LEU A 199 27.99 -5.20 -13.54
C LEU A 199 27.66 -6.04 -14.78
N ALA A 200 27.12 -7.25 -14.60
CA ALA A 200 26.69 -8.06 -15.73
C ALA A 200 25.53 -7.38 -16.49
N GLU A 201 25.46 -7.55 -17.82
CA GLU A 201 24.44 -6.91 -18.66
C GLU A 201 22.99 -7.27 -18.24
N SER A 202 22.77 -8.48 -17.72
CA SER A 202 21.48 -8.89 -17.14
C SER A 202 21.11 -8.06 -15.92
N ALA A 203 22.06 -7.81 -15.02
CA ALA A 203 21.83 -7.01 -13.83
C ALA A 203 21.75 -5.51 -14.15
N LYS A 204 22.51 -5.00 -15.11
CA LYS A 204 22.32 -3.64 -15.63
C LYS A 204 20.90 -3.45 -16.18
N THR A 205 20.39 -4.43 -16.92
CA THR A 205 19.02 -4.40 -17.45
C THR A 205 18.00 -4.34 -16.32
N LEU A 206 18.16 -5.18 -15.30
CA LEU A 206 17.26 -5.21 -14.15
C LEU A 206 17.32 -3.92 -13.33
N LEU A 207 18.51 -3.36 -13.09
CA LEU A 207 18.70 -2.08 -12.42
C LEU A 207 18.02 -0.93 -13.18
N LYS A 208 18.12 -0.90 -14.51
CA LYS A 208 17.41 0.06 -15.37
C LYS A 208 15.89 -0.07 -15.25
N ILE A 209 15.36 -1.30 -15.12
CA ILE A 209 13.92 -1.51 -14.88
C ILE A 209 13.51 -0.91 -13.53
N LEU A 210 14.25 -1.20 -12.45
CA LEU A 210 13.97 -0.63 -11.13
C LEU A 210 14.03 0.90 -11.13
N THR A 211 15.03 1.47 -11.80
CA THR A 211 15.19 2.92 -11.93
C THR A 211 13.98 3.54 -12.63
N LYS A 212 13.53 2.98 -13.76
CA LYS A 212 12.33 3.46 -14.46
C LYS A 212 11.05 3.36 -13.62
N LEU A 213 10.90 2.28 -12.87
CA LEU A 213 9.76 2.12 -11.96
C LEU A 213 9.79 3.16 -10.84
N PHE A 214 10.97 3.47 -10.33
CA PHE A 214 11.17 4.49 -9.30
C PHE A 214 10.91 5.90 -9.84
N GLU A 215 11.44 6.25 -11.02
CA GLU A 215 11.19 7.51 -11.72
C GLU A 215 9.70 7.71 -12.05
N SER A 216 8.99 6.62 -12.35
CA SER A 216 7.54 6.63 -12.59
C SER A 216 6.72 6.71 -11.29
N GLU A 217 7.38 6.76 -10.12
CA GLU A 217 6.78 6.73 -8.78
C GLU A 217 5.94 5.47 -8.52
N TYR A 218 6.24 4.36 -9.19
CA TYR A 218 5.53 3.09 -9.01
C TYR A 218 6.10 2.22 -7.90
N ILE A 219 7.37 2.41 -7.57
CA ILE A 219 8.01 1.72 -6.44
C ILE A 219 8.61 2.73 -5.49
N GLU A 220 8.69 2.34 -4.23
CA GLU A 220 9.40 3.05 -3.18
C GLU A 220 10.18 2.06 -2.31
N VAL A 221 11.10 2.56 -1.48
CA VAL A 221 11.85 1.71 -0.55
C VAL A 221 11.45 2.03 0.89
N LYS A 222 10.76 1.09 1.53
CA LYS A 222 10.33 1.17 2.93
C LYS A 222 11.15 0.19 3.76
N LYS A 223 11.96 0.72 4.69
CA LYS A 223 12.81 -0.07 5.61
C LYS A 223 13.75 -1.06 4.87
N GLY A 224 14.20 -0.70 3.66
CA GLY A 224 15.09 -1.53 2.83
C GLY A 224 14.37 -2.59 1.99
N VAL A 225 13.04 -2.56 1.93
CA VAL A 225 12.20 -3.42 1.08
C VAL A 225 11.57 -2.57 0.00
N PHE A 226 11.61 -3.04 -1.25
CA PHE A 226 10.92 -2.39 -2.35
C PHE A 226 9.43 -2.73 -2.30
N THR A 227 8.57 -1.71 -2.35
CA THR A 227 7.11 -1.89 -2.32
C THR A 227 6.48 -1.11 -3.46
N PHE A 228 5.36 -1.59 -3.98
CA PHE A 228 4.58 -0.81 -4.93
C PHE A 228 3.84 0.35 -4.22
N THR A 229 3.77 1.49 -4.88
CA THR A 229 3.08 2.68 -4.37
C THR A 229 1.57 2.62 -4.64
N GLU A 230 0.78 3.45 -3.94
CA GLU A 230 -0.65 3.61 -4.23
C GLU A 230 -0.92 4.01 -5.70
N LYS A 231 -0.01 4.80 -6.29
CA LYS A 231 -0.07 5.16 -7.72
C LYS A 231 -0.04 3.92 -8.60
N PHE A 232 0.88 2.99 -8.37
CA PHE A 232 0.94 1.73 -9.11
C PHE A 232 -0.33 0.90 -8.93
N LEU A 233 -0.82 0.78 -7.69
CA LEU A 233 -2.06 0.04 -7.40
C LEU A 233 -3.24 0.62 -8.19
N ASN A 234 -3.42 1.94 -8.17
CA ASN A 234 -4.49 2.62 -8.90
C ASN A 234 -4.33 2.46 -10.42
N ASP A 235 -3.11 2.55 -10.94
CA ASP A 235 -2.83 2.38 -12.37
C ASP A 235 -3.10 0.96 -12.85
N VAL A 236 -2.87 -0.06 -12.01
CA VAL A 236 -3.28 -1.44 -12.29
C VAL A 236 -4.81 -1.56 -12.26
N LEU A 237 -5.45 -1.01 -11.24
CA LEU A 237 -6.91 -1.08 -11.05
C LEU A 237 -7.71 -0.25 -12.07
N ASP A 238 -7.04 0.63 -12.81
CA ASP A 238 -7.59 1.42 -13.91
C ASP A 238 -7.14 0.89 -15.29
N ASP A 239 -6.58 -0.33 -15.36
CA ASP A 239 -6.05 -0.97 -16.58
C ASP A 239 -4.99 -0.16 -17.35
N ARG A 240 -4.32 0.81 -16.69
CA ARG A 240 -3.16 1.54 -17.27
C ARG A 240 -1.91 0.66 -17.30
N ILE A 241 -1.82 -0.29 -16.37
CA ILE A 241 -0.74 -1.28 -16.29
C ILE A 241 -1.35 -2.68 -16.32
N ASN A 242 -1.10 -3.40 -17.41
CA ASN A 242 -1.66 -4.74 -17.62
C ASN A 242 -0.67 -5.87 -17.35
N GLU A 243 0.63 -5.59 -17.23
CA GLU A 243 1.65 -6.60 -16.96
C GLU A 243 2.88 -6.01 -16.28
N ILE A 244 3.45 -6.74 -15.31
CA ILE A 244 4.80 -6.49 -14.79
C ILE A 244 5.48 -7.81 -14.43
N PHE A 245 6.77 -7.96 -14.73
CA PHE A 245 7.54 -9.17 -14.39
C PHE A 245 6.89 -10.49 -14.85
N GLY A 246 6.19 -10.46 -15.99
CA GLY A 246 5.43 -11.59 -16.54
C GLY A 246 4.13 -11.93 -15.79
N ILE A 247 3.69 -11.08 -14.87
CA ILE A 247 2.42 -11.20 -14.15
C ILE A 247 1.45 -10.21 -14.78
N LYS A 248 0.33 -10.72 -15.29
CA LYS A 248 -0.73 -9.94 -15.94
C LYS A 248 -1.75 -9.44 -14.91
N PHE A 249 -2.45 -8.34 -15.19
CA PHE A 249 -3.44 -7.73 -14.31
C PHE A 249 -4.76 -7.33 -15.00
N GLU A 250 -5.06 -7.91 -16.17
CA GLU A 250 -6.15 -7.52 -17.09
C GLU A 250 -7.54 -7.46 -16.42
N LEU A 251 -7.90 -6.35 -15.76
CA LEU A 251 -9.04 -6.26 -14.85
C LEU A 251 -10.36 -6.27 -15.63
N THR A 252 -10.51 -5.34 -16.58
CA THR A 252 -11.74 -5.22 -17.38
C THR A 252 -11.99 -6.50 -18.18
N SER A 253 -10.96 -7.02 -18.83
CA SER A 253 -11.07 -8.27 -19.60
C SER A 253 -11.42 -9.47 -18.72
N LEU A 254 -10.85 -9.56 -17.51
CA LEU A 254 -11.17 -10.62 -16.56
C LEU A 254 -12.62 -10.50 -16.08
N SER A 255 -13.06 -9.30 -15.70
CA SER A 255 -14.45 -9.05 -15.28
C SER A 255 -15.46 -9.40 -16.37
N GLU A 256 -15.20 -9.00 -17.63
CA GLU A 256 -16.05 -9.34 -18.77
C GLU A 256 -16.08 -10.84 -19.06
N THR A 257 -14.93 -11.52 -18.97
CA THR A 257 -14.83 -12.96 -19.14
C THR A 257 -15.61 -13.69 -18.05
N LEU A 258 -15.41 -13.33 -16.78
CA LEU A 258 -16.12 -13.91 -15.65
C LEU A 258 -17.64 -13.73 -15.78
N LYS A 259 -18.09 -12.56 -16.23
CA LYS A 259 -19.51 -12.27 -16.47
C LYS A 259 -20.06 -13.13 -17.60
N SER A 260 -19.38 -13.21 -18.74
CA SER A 260 -19.77 -14.03 -19.89
C SER A 260 -19.81 -15.52 -19.56
N ASP A 261 -18.84 -15.99 -18.78
CA ASP A 261 -18.75 -17.39 -18.35
C ASP A 261 -19.89 -17.74 -17.40
N ALA A 262 -20.23 -16.84 -16.46
CA ALA A 262 -21.31 -17.03 -15.50
C ALA A 262 -22.71 -17.07 -16.14
N GLU A 263 -22.90 -16.47 -17.32
CA GLU A 263 -24.17 -16.55 -18.05
C GLU A 263 -24.44 -17.95 -18.62
N ASN A 264 -23.39 -18.74 -18.88
CA ASN A 264 -23.50 -20.01 -19.60
C ASN A 264 -22.93 -21.22 -18.85
N SER A 265 -22.27 -21.00 -17.71
CA SER A 265 -21.53 -22.04 -16.98
C SER A 265 -21.76 -21.93 -15.47
N VAL A 266 -21.47 -23.03 -14.78
CA VAL A 266 -21.36 -23.06 -13.32
C VAL A 266 -20.09 -22.34 -12.89
N VAL A 267 -20.22 -21.31 -12.07
CA VAL A 267 -19.10 -20.57 -11.49
C VAL A 267 -18.54 -21.35 -10.31
N ALA A 268 -17.25 -21.70 -10.39
CA ALA A 268 -16.53 -22.25 -9.25
C ALA A 268 -16.22 -21.13 -8.26
N LEU A 269 -16.74 -21.21 -7.04
CA LEU A 269 -16.45 -20.19 -6.03
C LEU A 269 -15.08 -20.48 -5.40
N ASP A 270 -14.16 -19.51 -5.46
CA ASP A 270 -12.98 -19.59 -4.60
C ASP A 270 -13.39 -19.43 -3.12
N GLU A 271 -12.57 -19.95 -2.21
CA GLU A 271 -12.88 -20.00 -0.78
C GLU A 271 -13.16 -18.60 -0.20
N THR A 272 -12.35 -17.60 -0.59
CA THR A 272 -12.47 -16.23 -0.10
C THR A 272 -13.82 -15.64 -0.50
N PHE A 273 -14.15 -15.76 -1.78
CA PHE A 273 -15.41 -15.28 -2.30
C PHE A 273 -16.59 -16.00 -1.66
N ARG A 274 -16.52 -17.32 -1.49
CA ARG A 274 -17.58 -18.10 -0.84
C ARG A 274 -17.82 -17.61 0.58
N GLU A 275 -16.78 -17.44 1.38
CA GLU A 275 -16.89 -16.96 2.77
C GLU A 275 -17.52 -15.55 2.83
N GLU A 276 -17.13 -14.64 1.94
CA GLU A 276 -17.70 -13.30 1.85
C GLU A 276 -19.19 -13.33 1.49
N PHE A 277 -19.59 -14.16 0.52
CA PHE A 277 -20.98 -14.33 0.14
C PHE A 277 -21.81 -14.93 1.28
N GLU A 278 -21.34 -16.03 1.88
CA GLU A 278 -22.00 -16.68 3.01
C GLU A 278 -22.20 -15.70 4.17
N SER A 279 -21.16 -14.94 4.52
CA SER A 279 -21.25 -13.90 5.55
C SER A 279 -22.26 -12.82 5.17
N SER A 280 -22.29 -12.37 3.91
CA SER A 280 -23.25 -11.37 3.44
C SER A 280 -24.71 -11.82 3.62
N VAL A 281 -24.99 -13.10 3.35
CA VAL A 281 -26.32 -13.71 3.50
C VAL A 281 -26.68 -13.87 4.98
N LEU A 282 -25.77 -14.40 5.80
CA LEU A 282 -25.98 -14.63 7.24
C LEU A 282 -26.09 -13.32 8.03
N CYS A 283 -25.52 -12.23 7.52
CA CYS A 283 -25.55 -10.91 8.15
C CYS A 283 -26.59 -9.96 7.54
N ALA A 284 -27.45 -10.42 6.63
CA ALA A 284 -28.39 -9.55 5.91
C ALA A 284 -29.28 -8.74 6.87
N ASP A 285 -29.79 -9.38 7.93
CA ASP A 285 -30.62 -8.71 8.94
C ASP A 285 -29.84 -7.94 10.00
N ARG A 286 -28.56 -8.28 10.21
CA ARG A 286 -27.63 -7.43 10.97
C ARG A 286 -27.45 -6.08 10.31
N LYS A 287 -27.25 -6.08 8.98
CA LYS A 287 -27.10 -4.85 8.19
C LYS A 287 -28.37 -4.01 8.21
N ARG A 288 -29.55 -4.64 8.04
CA ARG A 288 -30.84 -3.92 7.95
C ARG A 288 -31.38 -3.44 9.29
N ALA A 289 -31.23 -4.23 10.34
CA ALA A 289 -31.98 -4.05 11.59
C ALA A 289 -31.18 -4.38 12.86
N GLU A 290 -29.84 -4.48 12.77
CA GLU A 290 -28.94 -4.84 13.88
C GLU A 290 -29.25 -6.22 14.50
N ILE A 291 -29.97 -7.10 13.80
CA ILE A 291 -30.29 -8.45 14.29
C ILE A 291 -29.00 -9.30 14.32
N GLU A 292 -28.89 -10.18 15.31
CA GLU A 292 -27.75 -11.09 15.44
C GLU A 292 -27.52 -11.93 14.18
N GLU A 293 -26.25 -12.21 13.89
CA GLU A 293 -25.85 -13.03 12.75
C GLU A 293 -26.38 -14.46 12.87
N TYR A 294 -26.85 -15.01 11.76
CA TYR A 294 -27.39 -16.37 11.74
C TYR A 294 -26.27 -17.43 11.77
N ASP A 295 -26.55 -18.61 12.35
CA ASP A 295 -25.64 -19.75 12.34
C ASP A 295 -25.42 -20.26 10.89
N LYS A 296 -24.15 -20.52 10.53
CA LYS A 296 -23.72 -21.01 9.22
C LYS A 296 -24.47 -22.27 8.76
N LYS A 297 -24.93 -23.12 9.68
CA LYS A 297 -25.76 -24.31 9.38
C LYS A 297 -27.04 -23.97 8.63
N ARG A 298 -27.58 -22.74 8.74
CA ARG A 298 -28.76 -22.33 7.97
C ARG A 298 -28.57 -22.45 6.46
N LEU A 299 -27.34 -22.31 5.98
CA LEU A 299 -27.02 -22.39 4.56
C LEU A 299 -27.04 -23.83 4.01
N SER A 300 -26.98 -24.85 4.87
CA SER A 300 -26.88 -26.26 4.47
C SER A 300 -27.94 -27.19 5.08
N ASP A 301 -28.56 -26.82 6.21
CA ASP A 301 -29.62 -27.59 6.85
C ASP A 301 -30.92 -27.53 6.02
N PRO A 302 -31.44 -28.67 5.53
CA PRO A 302 -32.66 -28.73 4.73
C PRO A 302 -33.91 -28.18 5.42
N ASN A 303 -33.91 -28.01 6.75
CA ASN A 303 -35.08 -27.52 7.49
C ASN A 303 -34.99 -26.04 7.90
N GLN A 304 -33.84 -25.38 7.68
CA GLN A 304 -33.62 -23.99 8.11
C GLN A 304 -33.64 -23.04 6.92
N GLY A 305 -32.58 -22.99 6.13
CA GLY A 305 -32.46 -22.11 4.96
C GLY A 305 -32.44 -20.60 5.25
N MET A 306 -32.19 -19.80 4.21
CA MET A 306 -32.22 -18.33 4.24
C MET A 306 -33.22 -17.75 3.22
N TRP A 307 -33.88 -16.65 3.57
CA TRP A 307 -34.86 -15.99 2.68
C TRP A 307 -34.16 -15.35 1.47
N GLU A 308 -32.95 -14.86 1.66
CA GLU A 308 -32.06 -14.28 0.64
C GLU A 308 -31.79 -15.27 -0.51
N LEU A 309 -31.89 -16.57 -0.24
CA LEU A 309 -31.69 -17.67 -1.19
C LEU A 309 -33.03 -18.24 -1.74
N TRP A 310 -34.17 -17.69 -1.32
CA TRP A 310 -35.49 -18.18 -1.74
C TRP A 310 -36.05 -17.44 -2.95
N GLU A 311 -35.78 -16.14 -3.04
CA GLU A 311 -36.48 -15.24 -3.96
C GLU A 311 -36.39 -15.67 -5.43
N THR A 312 -37.56 -15.65 -6.07
CA THR A 312 -37.79 -16.18 -7.42
C THR A 312 -37.69 -15.13 -8.51
N GLU A 313 -37.79 -13.83 -8.20
CA GLU A 313 -37.62 -12.74 -9.17
C GLU A 313 -37.00 -11.52 -8.46
N ALA A 314 -35.75 -11.19 -8.77
CA ALA A 314 -35.06 -10.00 -8.26
C ALA A 314 -35.59 -8.70 -8.88
N ARG A 315 -36.90 -8.42 -8.75
CA ARG A 315 -37.47 -7.17 -9.26
C ARG A 315 -36.88 -5.98 -8.48
N GLY A 316 -36.05 -5.19 -9.15
CA GLY A 316 -35.56 -3.89 -8.66
C GLY A 316 -34.12 -3.86 -8.15
N ARG A 317 -33.48 -5.00 -7.86
CA ARG A 317 -32.22 -5.00 -7.09
C ARG A 317 -30.92 -4.85 -7.87
N ASN A 318 -30.93 -4.65 -9.19
CA ASN A 318 -29.70 -4.61 -10.01
C ASN A 318 -28.74 -5.77 -9.65
N LYS A 319 -29.31 -6.98 -9.51
CA LYS A 319 -28.60 -8.21 -9.18
C LYS A 319 -28.60 -9.15 -10.37
N ILE A 320 -27.49 -9.84 -10.56
CA ILE A 320 -27.29 -10.85 -11.60
C ILE A 320 -27.47 -12.22 -10.96
N LYS A 321 -28.21 -13.12 -11.61
CA LYS A 321 -28.34 -14.50 -11.18
C LYS A 321 -27.17 -15.31 -11.74
N ILE A 322 -26.44 -16.02 -10.89
CA ILE A 322 -25.37 -16.93 -11.30
C ILE A 322 -25.64 -18.33 -10.75
N ALA A 323 -25.22 -19.36 -11.49
CA ALA A 323 -25.18 -20.73 -11.00
C ALA A 323 -23.77 -21.03 -10.45
N THR A 324 -23.69 -21.67 -9.29
CA THR A 324 -22.42 -21.97 -8.62
C THR A 324 -22.23 -23.48 -8.43
N ASP A 325 -21.00 -23.89 -8.17
CA ASP A 325 -20.63 -25.28 -7.84
C ASP A 325 -21.00 -25.67 -6.40
N HIS A 326 -21.54 -24.72 -5.63
CA HIS A 326 -22.00 -24.91 -4.27
C HIS A 326 -23.52 -24.88 -4.17
N THR A 327 -24.06 -25.79 -3.36
CA THR A 327 -25.50 -25.83 -3.08
C THR A 327 -25.79 -25.24 -1.72
N PHE A 328 -26.73 -24.31 -1.68
CA PHE A 328 -27.25 -23.70 -0.48
C PHE A 328 -28.72 -24.09 -0.26
N VAL A 329 -29.26 -23.76 0.92
CA VAL A 329 -30.68 -23.96 1.25
C VAL A 329 -31.40 -22.61 1.34
N GLY A 330 -32.41 -22.41 0.50
CA GLY A 330 -33.35 -21.30 0.59
C GLY A 330 -34.55 -21.64 1.47
N ARG A 331 -35.07 -20.65 2.20
CA ARG A 331 -36.25 -20.75 3.07
C ARG A 331 -37.38 -19.87 2.55
N ASN A 332 -38.56 -20.45 2.37
CA ASN A 332 -39.73 -19.72 1.93
C ASN A 332 -40.20 -18.70 2.96
N PRO A 333 -40.15 -17.38 2.69
CA PRO A 333 -40.63 -16.38 3.64
C PRO A 333 -42.10 -16.59 4.01
N LEU A 334 -42.92 -17.02 3.04
CA LEU A 334 -44.35 -17.30 3.29
C LEU A 334 -44.57 -18.48 4.24
N ALA A 335 -43.61 -19.40 4.36
CA ALA A 335 -43.71 -20.52 5.28
C ALA A 335 -43.37 -20.14 6.73
N ASP A 336 -42.91 -18.91 6.97
CA ASP A 336 -42.68 -18.34 8.30
C ASP A 336 -43.83 -17.42 8.75
N VAL A 337 -44.80 -17.14 7.86
CA VAL A 337 -46.03 -16.39 8.19
C VAL A 337 -46.96 -17.28 9.00
N LYS A 338 -47.48 -16.75 10.11
CA LYS A 338 -48.47 -17.40 10.97
C LYS A 338 -49.81 -16.70 10.83
N GLU A 339 -50.74 -17.33 10.13
CA GLU A 339 -52.05 -16.76 9.78
C GLU A 339 -52.93 -16.46 11.00
N ASP A 340 -52.78 -17.24 12.08
CA ASP A 340 -53.47 -17.06 13.37
C ASP A 340 -52.63 -16.27 14.39
N GLY A 341 -51.44 -15.81 13.99
CA GLY A 341 -50.59 -14.97 14.80
C GLY A 341 -51.13 -13.54 14.87
N ILE A 342 -51.28 -13.00 16.08
CA ILE A 342 -51.71 -11.61 16.29
C ILE A 342 -50.55 -10.85 16.91
N VAL A 343 -50.21 -9.70 16.33
CA VAL A 343 -49.24 -8.76 16.91
C VAL A 343 -49.97 -7.50 17.34
N GLY A 344 -49.85 -7.14 18.62
CA GLY A 344 -50.31 -5.88 19.18
C GLY A 344 -49.14 -4.92 19.35
N ILE A 345 -49.24 -3.72 18.79
CA ILE A 345 -48.23 -2.68 18.92
C ILE A 345 -48.89 -1.45 19.54
N ASP A 346 -48.43 -1.07 20.72
CA ASP A 346 -48.82 0.17 21.40
C ASP A 346 -47.73 1.21 21.18
N PHE A 347 -47.96 2.16 20.27
CA PHE A 347 -47.07 3.30 20.00
C PHE A 347 -47.35 4.43 21.00
N GLY A 348 -46.82 4.30 22.21
CA GLY A 348 -46.87 5.35 23.22
C GLY A 348 -45.93 6.52 22.90
N THR A 349 -46.13 7.66 23.57
CA THR A 349 -45.29 8.85 23.36
C THR A 349 -43.84 8.67 23.82
N ARG A 350 -43.60 7.85 24.85
CA ARG A 350 -42.26 7.62 25.41
C ARG A 350 -41.68 6.27 24.98
N SER A 351 -42.52 5.24 24.99
CA SER A 351 -42.12 3.88 24.68
C SER A 351 -43.19 3.18 23.85
N THR A 352 -42.71 2.26 23.02
CA THR A 352 -43.50 1.36 22.20
C THR A 352 -43.44 -0.03 22.82
N ILE A 353 -44.60 -0.65 23.06
CA ILE A 353 -44.70 -2.02 23.58
C ILE A 353 -45.21 -2.90 22.45
N VAL A 354 -44.50 -4.00 22.20
CA VAL A 354 -44.91 -5.02 21.23
C VAL A 354 -45.26 -6.28 21.98
N VAL A 355 -46.44 -6.83 21.70
CA VAL A 355 -46.88 -8.14 22.17
C VAL A 355 -47.30 -8.99 21.00
N TYR A 356 -47.18 -10.30 21.13
CA TYR A 356 -47.64 -11.24 20.13
C TYR A 356 -48.36 -12.43 20.78
N GLN A 357 -49.25 -13.03 19.99
CA GLN A 357 -49.97 -14.25 20.29
C GLN A 357 -49.74 -15.22 19.13
N ASP A 358 -49.40 -16.46 19.43
CA ASP A 358 -48.96 -17.46 18.46
C ASP A 358 -49.83 -18.73 18.59
N GLY A 359 -51.11 -18.61 18.24
CA GLY A 359 -52.09 -19.71 18.31
C GLY A 359 -52.45 -20.21 19.72
N THR A 360 -51.86 -19.64 20.77
CA THR A 360 -52.18 -19.94 22.19
C THR A 360 -52.96 -18.79 22.81
N ASP A 361 -53.68 -19.00 23.92
CA ASP A 361 -54.35 -17.90 24.66
C ASP A 361 -53.38 -16.99 25.44
N THR A 362 -52.06 -17.18 25.28
CA THR A 362 -51.04 -16.42 26.01
C THR A 362 -50.50 -15.27 25.17
N ILE A 363 -50.55 -14.06 25.73
CA ILE A 363 -49.94 -12.87 25.15
C ILE A 363 -48.49 -12.74 25.65
N MET A 364 -47.54 -12.70 24.74
CA MET A 364 -46.11 -12.67 25.03
C MET A 364 -45.50 -11.33 24.60
N PRO A 365 -44.74 -10.63 25.44
CA PRO A 365 -44.07 -9.39 25.06
C PRO A 365 -42.84 -9.66 24.17
N MET A 366 -42.55 -8.75 23.25
CA MET A 366 -41.45 -8.81 22.29
C MET A 366 -40.52 -7.61 22.44
N ARG A 367 -39.21 -7.87 22.46
CA ARG A 367 -38.15 -6.84 22.48
C ARG A 367 -37.83 -6.39 21.06
N ILE A 368 -37.63 -5.09 20.83
CA ILE A 368 -37.36 -4.51 19.50
C ILE A 368 -36.17 -3.52 19.57
N GLY A 369 -35.23 -3.65 18.63
CA GLY A 369 -34.16 -2.65 18.46
C GLY A 369 -33.10 -2.61 19.58
N ILE A 370 -32.80 -3.78 20.17
CA ILE A 370 -31.72 -3.95 21.18
C ILE A 370 -30.43 -4.48 20.53
N GLY A 371 -30.52 -5.03 19.33
CA GLY A 371 -29.44 -5.70 18.63
C GLY A 371 -29.16 -7.10 19.20
N ASP A 372 -28.29 -7.19 20.21
CA ASP A 372 -27.89 -8.44 20.86
C ASP A 372 -29.03 -9.03 21.72
N MET A 373 -29.56 -10.17 21.27
CA MET A 373 -30.65 -10.87 21.93
C MET A 373 -30.18 -11.95 22.91
N SER A 374 -28.86 -12.24 22.96
CA SER A 374 -28.24 -13.26 23.82
C SER A 374 -28.09 -12.83 25.28
N ALA A 375 -28.12 -11.52 25.55
CA ALA A 375 -28.03 -10.96 26.89
C ALA A 375 -29.24 -11.30 27.78
N GLN A 376 -29.00 -11.41 29.09
CA GLN A 376 -30.04 -11.68 30.09
C GLN A 376 -31.19 -10.66 29.98
N ILE A 377 -32.41 -11.18 29.82
CA ILE A 377 -33.64 -10.39 29.68
C ILE A 377 -33.84 -9.51 30.91
N ARG A 378 -34.10 -8.22 30.69
CA ARG A 378 -34.53 -7.27 31.74
C ARG A 378 -35.91 -6.71 31.41
N PRO A 379 -36.79 -6.49 32.40
CA PRO A 379 -38.14 -5.97 32.15
C PRO A 379 -38.18 -4.67 31.34
N GLU A 380 -37.20 -3.79 31.54
CA GLU A 380 -37.11 -2.49 30.87
C GLU A 380 -36.83 -2.61 29.36
N GLN A 381 -36.41 -3.79 28.89
CA GLN A 381 -36.17 -4.08 27.47
C GLN A 381 -37.45 -4.33 26.66
N TYR A 382 -38.60 -4.46 27.32
CA TYR A 382 -39.89 -4.56 26.63
C TYR A 382 -40.52 -3.18 26.38
N GLU A 383 -39.99 -2.13 26.99
CA GLU A 383 -40.33 -0.73 26.71
C GLU A 383 -39.33 -0.14 25.72
N ASN A 384 -39.65 -0.23 24.43
CA ASN A 384 -38.77 0.23 23.37
C ASN A 384 -38.90 1.76 23.23
N PRO A 385 -37.85 2.57 23.45
CA PRO A 385 -37.96 4.03 23.31
C PRO A 385 -38.55 4.42 21.96
N THR A 386 -39.51 5.34 21.95
CA THR A 386 -40.11 5.81 20.68
C THR A 386 -39.28 6.95 20.13
N VAL A 387 -38.05 6.61 19.71
CA VAL A 387 -37.05 7.56 19.19
C VAL A 387 -36.48 7.01 17.89
N ILE A 388 -36.35 7.88 16.89
CA ILE A 388 -35.69 7.59 15.60
C ILE A 388 -34.52 8.56 15.43
N GLU A 389 -33.39 8.09 14.91
CA GLU A 389 -32.24 8.91 14.53
C GLU A 389 -32.01 8.82 13.02
N LEU A 390 -32.13 9.95 12.33
CA LEU A 390 -31.87 10.07 10.90
C LEU A 390 -30.42 10.52 10.68
N ARG A 391 -29.59 9.62 10.16
CA ARG A 391 -28.14 9.87 9.97
C ARG A 391 -27.82 10.16 8.51
N ASN A 392 -28.38 9.36 7.60
CA ASN A 392 -28.21 9.52 6.15
C ASN A 392 -29.50 9.16 5.40
N MET A 393 -30.44 10.10 5.36
CA MET A 393 -31.75 9.88 4.73
C MET A 393 -31.69 9.66 3.23
N GLU A 394 -30.75 10.29 2.54
CA GLU A 394 -30.60 10.13 1.08
C GLU A 394 -30.21 8.70 0.72
N SER A 395 -29.21 8.15 1.43
CA SER A 395 -28.81 6.74 1.29
C SER A 395 -29.95 5.79 1.64
N PHE A 396 -30.62 6.01 2.78
CA PHE A 396 -31.73 5.17 3.21
C PHE A 396 -32.85 5.12 2.17
N LEU A 397 -33.32 6.28 1.69
CA LEU A 397 -34.42 6.36 0.72
C LEU A 397 -34.03 5.70 -0.61
N LYS A 398 -32.80 5.92 -1.09
CA LYS A 398 -32.30 5.26 -2.29
C LYS A 398 -32.33 3.73 -2.17
N SER A 399 -31.88 3.19 -1.03
CA SER A 399 -31.91 1.74 -0.78
C SER A 399 -33.35 1.24 -0.59
N TYR A 400 -34.17 1.96 0.16
CA TYR A 400 -35.57 1.60 0.43
C TYR A 400 -36.42 1.52 -0.86
N GLU A 401 -36.24 2.47 -1.77
CA GLU A 401 -36.94 2.53 -3.05
C GLU A 401 -36.40 1.53 -4.09
N SER A 402 -35.24 0.91 -3.83
CA SER A 402 -34.61 -0.02 -4.78
C SER A 402 -35.35 -1.35 -4.93
N ALA A 403 -36.12 -1.79 -3.93
CA ALA A 403 -36.77 -3.10 -3.96
C ALA A 403 -38.02 -3.16 -3.09
N GLU A 404 -39.02 -3.90 -3.55
CA GLU A 404 -40.18 -4.24 -2.73
C GLU A 404 -39.81 -5.31 -1.69
N GLY A 405 -40.43 -5.23 -0.51
CA GLY A 405 -40.31 -6.23 0.55
C GLY A 405 -39.08 -6.05 1.42
N ARG A 406 -37.91 -6.53 0.96
CA ARG A 406 -36.66 -6.55 1.76
C ARG A 406 -35.51 -5.78 1.07
N PRO A 407 -35.62 -4.45 0.95
CA PRO A 407 -34.54 -3.62 0.42
C PRO A 407 -33.27 -3.75 1.27
N ASP A 408 -32.11 -3.56 0.64
CA ASP A 408 -30.79 -3.64 1.29
C ASP A 408 -30.47 -2.32 2.03
N THR A 409 -31.36 -1.87 2.92
CA THR A 409 -31.16 -0.69 3.78
C THR A 409 -30.09 -0.93 4.84
N GLU A 410 -29.42 0.13 5.29
CA GLU A 410 -28.43 0.04 6.38
C GLU A 410 -28.96 0.64 7.69
N TRP A 411 -28.80 -0.09 8.78
CA TRP A 411 -29.14 0.36 10.14
C TRP A 411 -28.44 1.66 10.51
N ASN A 412 -27.22 1.88 10.00
CA ASN A 412 -26.44 3.09 10.27
C ASN A 412 -26.97 4.33 9.53
N ASP A 413 -27.86 4.18 8.55
CA ASP A 413 -28.50 5.31 7.88
C ASP A 413 -29.68 5.85 8.70
N VAL A 414 -30.45 4.95 9.33
CA VAL A 414 -31.58 5.25 10.22
C VAL A 414 -31.59 4.28 11.39
N THR A 415 -31.30 4.75 12.61
CA THR A 415 -31.38 3.92 13.83
C THR A 415 -32.69 4.20 14.58
N VAL A 416 -33.19 3.23 15.34
CA VAL A 416 -34.42 3.39 16.14
C VAL A 416 -34.25 2.86 17.56
N SER A 417 -35.22 3.17 18.43
CA SER A 417 -35.36 2.58 19.77
C SER A 417 -34.14 2.83 20.66
N HIS A 418 -33.63 1.79 21.32
CA HIS A 418 -32.56 1.89 22.30
C HIS A 418 -31.26 2.45 21.72
N THR A 419 -30.92 2.09 20.46
CA THR A 419 -29.71 2.61 19.80
C THR A 419 -29.83 4.12 19.55
N ALA A 420 -30.94 4.58 18.98
CA ALA A 420 -31.19 6.01 18.77
C ALA A 420 -31.24 6.80 20.09
N CYS A 421 -31.96 6.28 21.09
CA CYS A 421 -32.06 6.90 22.41
C CYS A 421 -30.71 7.02 23.10
N ARG A 422 -29.86 5.98 23.03
CA ARG A 422 -28.50 6.00 23.59
C ARG A 422 -27.66 7.06 22.91
N ASN A 423 -27.70 7.14 21.57
CA ASN A 423 -26.96 8.14 20.81
C ASN A 423 -27.38 9.57 21.19
N MET A 424 -28.70 9.81 21.31
CA MET A 424 -29.27 11.10 21.73
C MET A 424 -28.82 11.55 23.12
N THR A 425 -28.67 10.61 24.07
CA THR A 425 -28.28 10.90 25.46
C THR A 425 -26.77 10.87 25.70
N SER A 426 -25.96 10.56 24.69
CA SER A 426 -24.50 10.47 24.83
C SER A 426 -23.82 11.84 24.83
N ASP A 427 -22.80 12.01 25.67
CA ASP A 427 -22.11 13.30 25.90
C ASP A 427 -21.26 13.81 24.72
N THR A 428 -21.29 13.14 23.55
CA THR A 428 -20.35 13.40 22.43
C THR A 428 -20.92 14.13 21.22
N VAL A 429 -22.20 14.54 21.18
CA VAL A 429 -22.75 15.22 19.99
C VAL A 429 -23.66 16.40 20.38
N SER A 430 -23.08 17.60 20.54
CA SER A 430 -23.83 18.81 20.89
C SER A 430 -24.62 19.44 19.74
N ASP A 431 -24.41 19.00 18.48
CA ASP A 431 -24.87 19.76 17.30
C ASP A 431 -25.93 19.02 16.44
N ASN A 432 -26.27 17.74 16.74
CA ASN A 432 -27.17 16.92 15.90
C ASN A 432 -28.57 16.69 16.51
N PHE A 433 -29.07 17.57 17.38
CA PHE A 433 -30.40 17.41 17.98
C PHE A 433 -31.54 17.33 16.94
N TYR A 434 -31.39 17.97 15.78
CA TYR A 434 -32.36 17.94 14.69
C TYR A 434 -32.42 16.59 13.94
N SER A 435 -31.52 15.66 14.23
CA SER A 435 -31.52 14.31 13.66
C SER A 435 -32.43 13.33 14.41
N TYR A 436 -32.94 13.69 15.59
CA TYR A 436 -33.77 12.82 16.43
C TYR A 436 -35.25 13.21 16.38
N PHE A 437 -36.14 12.21 16.29
CA PHE A 437 -37.60 12.37 16.20
C PHE A 437 -38.36 11.48 17.16
#